data_AF-L8J2V3-F1
#
_entry.id   AF-L8J2V3-F1
#
_cell.length_a   1.000
_cell.length_b   1.000
_cell.length_c   1.000
_cell.angle_alpha   90.00
_cell.angle_beta   90.00
_cell.angle_gamma   90.00
#
_symmetry.space_group_name_H-M   'P 1'
#
loop_
_entity.id
_entity.type
_entity.pdbx_description
1 polymer ?
#
loop_
_entity_poly.entity_id
_entity_poly.type
_entity_poly.pdbx_seq_one_letter_code
_entity_poly.pdbx_strand_id
1 'polypeptide(L)'
;MPVEEREVLKKLDASISKGLYFLYKKSFDDCTQPELFELSQTLLQLQELNKKENNKVINEQIRLIRQLVFTGSDIYNQRFYDSLSEFEKEILESIPSFKKPFDSLQVLDVIQSFSQAE
;
A
#
# COMPACT_ATOMS: atom_id res chain seq x y z
N MET A 1 -5.86 -17.67 0.66
CA MET A 1 -6.61 -17.23 -0.54
C MET A 1 -7.48 -18.36 -1.09
N PRO A 2 -8.78 -18.14 -1.37
CA PRO A 2 -9.68 -19.08 -2.07
C PRO A 2 -9.14 -19.55 -3.43
N VAL A 3 -9.70 -20.63 -3.98
CA VAL A 3 -9.24 -21.20 -5.25
C VAL A 3 -9.68 -20.31 -6.43
N GLU A 4 -10.90 -19.75 -6.41
CA GLU A 4 -11.36 -18.90 -7.50
C GLU A 4 -10.51 -17.63 -7.67
N GLU A 5 -10.05 -17.03 -6.57
CA GLU A 5 -9.17 -15.86 -6.59
C GLU A 5 -7.78 -16.18 -7.16
N ARG A 6 -7.30 -17.40 -6.96
CA ARG A 6 -6.02 -17.86 -7.54
C ARG A 6 -6.12 -18.00 -9.05
N GLU A 7 -7.23 -18.51 -9.58
CA GLU A 7 -7.42 -18.64 -11.05
C GLU A 7 -7.49 -17.27 -11.74
N VAL A 8 -7.96 -16.24 -11.04
CA VAL A 8 -7.99 -14.87 -11.54
C VAL A 8 -6.59 -14.27 -11.61
N LEU A 9 -5.75 -14.48 -10.59
CA LEU A 9 -4.36 -14.00 -10.55
C LEU A 9 -3.46 -14.61 -11.63
N LYS A 10 -3.76 -15.83 -12.10
CA LYS A 10 -3.00 -16.50 -13.18
C LYS A 10 -3.08 -15.78 -14.53
N LYS A 11 -4.04 -14.86 -14.70
CA LYS A 11 -4.20 -14.06 -15.93
C LYS A 11 -3.30 -12.84 -15.95
N LEU A 12 -2.58 -12.57 -14.86
CA LEU A 12 -1.74 -11.41 -14.67
C LEU A 12 -0.27 -11.75 -14.88
N ASP A 13 0.47 -10.84 -15.48
CA ASP A 13 1.91 -10.99 -15.65
C ASP A 13 2.67 -10.68 -14.34
N ALA A 14 3.87 -11.26 -14.20
CA ALA A 14 4.74 -11.06 -13.04
C ALA A 14 5.19 -9.59 -12.86
N SER A 15 5.12 -8.77 -13.91
CA SER A 15 5.38 -7.33 -13.84
C SER A 15 4.44 -6.58 -12.89
N ILE A 16 3.26 -7.13 -12.56
CA ILE A 16 2.27 -6.51 -11.65
C ILE A 16 2.73 -6.51 -10.18
N SER A 17 3.79 -7.26 -9.85
CA SER A 17 4.40 -7.34 -8.52
C SER A 17 4.57 -6.01 -7.77
N LYS A 18 4.91 -4.93 -8.48
CA LYS A 18 5.07 -3.59 -7.89
C LYS A 18 3.75 -2.92 -7.48
N GLY A 19 2.68 -3.19 -8.23
CA GLY A 19 1.32 -2.70 -7.92
C GLY A 19 0.69 -3.44 -6.73
N LEU A 20 1.08 -4.70 -6.50
CA LEU A 20 0.61 -5.48 -5.35
C LEU A 20 1.02 -4.87 -4.02
N TYR A 21 2.24 -4.29 -3.93
CA TYR A 21 2.67 -3.62 -2.72
C TYR A 21 1.79 -2.41 -2.37
N PHE A 22 1.36 -1.65 -3.39
CA PHE A 22 0.41 -0.55 -3.19
C PHE A 22 -0.93 -1.05 -2.66
N LEU A 23 -1.47 -2.13 -3.23
CA LEU A 23 -2.73 -2.73 -2.76
C LEU A 23 -2.62 -3.25 -1.33
N TYR A 24 -1.49 -3.90 -1.00
CA TYR A 24 -1.19 -4.34 0.36
C TYR A 24 -1.22 -3.16 1.33
N LYS A 25 -0.46 -2.10 1.01
CA LYS A 25 -0.36 -0.89 1.84
C LYS A 25 -1.71 -0.20 1.99
N LYS A 26 -2.45 -0.04 0.89
CA LYS A 26 -3.80 0.53 0.88
C LYS A 26 -4.77 -0.27 1.76
N SER A 27 -4.76 -1.59 1.65
CA SER A 27 -5.61 -2.47 2.48
C SER A 27 -5.26 -2.43 3.96
N PHE A 28 -3.97 -2.24 4.27
CA PHE A 28 -3.50 -2.02 5.63
C PHE A 28 -3.98 -0.67 6.16
N ASP A 29 -3.78 0.39 5.37
CA ASP A 29 -4.18 1.74 5.75
C ASP A 29 -5.70 1.86 5.91
N ASP A 30 -6.49 1.22 5.04
CA ASP A 30 -7.95 1.13 5.13
C ASP A 30 -8.40 0.37 6.40
N CYS A 31 -7.63 -0.63 6.83
CA CYS A 31 -7.88 -1.35 8.07
C CYS A 31 -7.50 -0.54 9.32
N THR A 32 -6.48 0.32 9.24
CA THR A 32 -5.97 1.14 10.35
C THR A 32 -6.44 2.59 10.27
N GLN A 33 -7.55 2.87 9.58
CA GLN A 33 -8.05 4.22 9.36
C GLN A 33 -8.28 5.02 10.67
N PRO A 34 -8.87 4.46 11.74
CA PRO A 34 -9.00 5.17 13.01
C PRO A 34 -7.65 5.59 13.61
N GLU A 35 -6.68 4.69 13.63
CA GLU A 35 -5.35 4.92 14.19
C GLU A 35 -4.54 5.92 13.34
N LEU A 36 -4.64 5.84 12.01
CA LEU A 36 -4.03 6.81 11.10
C LEU A 36 -4.65 8.19 11.21
N PHE A 37 -5.96 8.26 11.45
CA PHE A 37 -6.66 9.52 11.69
C PHE A 37 -6.19 10.19 12.99
N GLU A 38 -6.14 9.43 14.10
CA GLU A 38 -5.61 9.92 15.39
C GLU A 38 -4.15 10.38 15.28
N LEU A 39 -3.34 9.61 14.56
CA LEU A 39 -1.94 9.96 14.30
C LEU A 39 -1.83 11.25 13.47
N SER A 40 -2.69 11.41 12.45
CA SER A 40 -2.74 12.61 11.63
C SER A 40 -3.17 13.85 12.43
N GLN A 41 -4.14 13.71 13.33
CA GLN A 41 -4.54 14.77 14.25
C GLN A 41 -3.39 15.16 15.20
N THR A 42 -2.68 14.17 15.75
CA THR A 42 -1.52 14.40 16.62
C THR A 42 -0.39 15.11 15.87
N LEU A 43 -0.11 14.70 14.63
CA LEU A 43 0.86 15.34 13.75
C LEU A 43 0.51 16.81 13.47
N LEU A 44 -0.78 17.10 13.25
CA LEU A 44 -1.26 18.47 13.03
C LEU A 44 -1.09 19.33 14.28
N GLN A 45 -1.44 18.81 15.47
CA GLN A 45 -1.26 19.51 16.74
C GLN A 45 0.21 19.82 17.02
N LEU A 46 1.10 18.84 16.80
CA LEU A 46 2.55 19.05 16.94
C LEU A 46 3.07 20.11 15.97
N GLN A 47 2.59 20.14 14.72
CA GLN A 47 2.96 21.17 13.76
C GLN A 47 2.49 22.55 14.19
N GLU A 48 1.25 22.69 14.67
CA GLU A 48 0.70 23.97 15.15
C GLU A 48 1.43 24.49 16.39
N LEU A 49 1.78 23.61 17.32
CA LEU A 49 2.63 23.96 18.46
C LEU A 49 4.00 24.43 17.99
N ASN A 50 4.60 23.69 17.04
CA ASN A 50 5.94 24.00 16.59
C ASN A 50 6.04 25.26 15.72
N LYS A 51 4.95 25.68 15.06
CA LYS A 51 4.88 26.98 14.37
C LYS A 51 5.12 28.15 15.33
N LYS A 52 4.74 28.01 16.60
CA LYS A 52 4.90 29.05 17.62
C LYS A 52 6.24 28.96 18.34
N GLU A 53 6.69 27.74 18.65
CA GLU A 53 7.89 27.52 19.47
C GLU A 53 9.18 27.41 18.65
N ASN A 54 9.08 27.06 17.35
CA ASN A 54 10.20 26.78 16.45
C ASN A 54 11.25 25.82 17.07
N ASN A 55 10.75 24.80 17.76
CA ASN A 55 11.54 23.83 18.49
C ASN A 55 12.11 22.79 17.51
N LYS A 56 13.45 22.68 17.49
CA LYS A 56 14.18 21.75 16.60
C LYS A 56 13.86 20.28 16.91
N VAL A 57 13.61 19.94 18.17
CA VAL A 57 13.28 18.56 18.59
C VAL A 57 11.91 18.16 18.07
N ILE A 58 10.91 19.05 18.19
CA ILE A 58 9.56 18.80 17.68
C ILE A 58 9.56 18.70 16.14
N ASN A 59 10.36 19.54 15.47
CA ASN A 59 10.54 19.45 14.02
C ASN A 59 11.10 18.09 13.60
N GLU A 60 12.09 17.59 14.33
CA GLU A 60 12.68 16.29 14.04
C GLU A 60 11.70 15.13 14.29
N GLN A 61 10.91 15.20 15.36
CA GLN A 61 9.84 14.23 15.63
C GLN A 61 8.79 14.23 14.50
N ILE A 62 8.33 15.40 14.05
CA ILE A 62 7.39 15.52 12.92
C ILE A 62 7.98 14.89 11.66
N ARG A 63 9.27 15.15 11.38
CA ARG A 63 9.98 14.60 10.22
C ARG A 63 10.03 13.07 10.27
N LEU A 64 10.38 12.49 11.41
CA LEU A 64 10.47 11.05 11.61
C LEU A 64 9.10 10.36 11.50
N ILE A 65 8.05 10.93 12.12
CA ILE A 65 6.70 10.36 12.03
C ILE A 65 6.22 10.40 10.57
N ARG A 66 6.45 11.50 9.84
CA ARG A 66 6.11 11.58 8.41
C ARG A 66 6.83 10.52 7.58
N GLN A 67 8.11 10.26 7.85
CA GLN A 67 8.88 9.24 7.13
C GLN A 67 8.39 7.82 7.42
N LEU A 68 7.94 7.54 8.65
CA LEU A 68 7.41 6.24 9.03
C LEU A 68 6.03 5.98 8.44
N VAL A 69 5.18 7.00 8.35
CA VAL A 69 3.80 6.87 7.88
C VAL A 69 3.69 7.01 6.37
N PHE A 70 4.45 7.92 5.77
CA PHE A 70 4.41 8.26 4.36
C PHE A 70 5.78 7.99 3.73
N THR A 71 6.04 6.75 3.36
CA THR A 71 7.32 6.39 2.73
C THR A 71 7.31 6.81 1.26
N GLY A 72 8.39 7.41 0.76
CA GLY A 72 8.48 7.81 -0.65
C GLY A 72 8.33 6.65 -1.65
N SER A 73 8.57 5.41 -1.19
CA SER A 73 8.28 4.17 -1.92
C SER A 73 6.80 4.01 -2.27
N ASP A 74 5.89 4.52 -1.44
CA ASP A 74 4.44 4.43 -1.68
C ASP A 74 4.06 5.23 -2.94
N ILE A 75 4.74 6.35 -3.21
CA ILE A 75 4.53 7.16 -4.41
C ILE A 75 4.94 6.40 -5.68
N TYR A 76 6.07 5.69 -5.65
CA TYR A 76 6.53 4.91 -6.80
C TYR A 76 5.58 3.74 -7.10
N ASN A 77 5.15 3.01 -6.06
CA ASN A 77 4.25 1.87 -6.21
C ASN A 77 2.83 2.30 -6.60
N GLN A 78 2.35 3.43 -6.09
CA GLN A 78 1.09 4.04 -6.52
C GLN A 78 1.16 4.43 -8.01
N ARG A 79 2.21 5.13 -8.44
CA ARG A 79 2.37 5.50 -9.86
C ARG A 79 2.42 4.29 -10.78
N PHE A 80 3.03 3.20 -10.33
CA PHE A 80 3.04 1.95 -11.08
C PHE A 80 1.64 1.35 -11.19
N TYR A 81 0.88 1.27 -10.08
CA TYR A 81 -0.52 0.84 -10.09
C TYR A 81 -1.39 1.70 -11.00
N ASP A 82 -1.24 3.03 -10.94
CA ASP A 82 -1.98 3.97 -11.77
C ASP A 82 -1.67 3.79 -13.27
N SER A 83 -0.47 3.31 -13.60
CA SER A 83 -0.02 3.02 -14.97
C SER A 83 -0.50 1.67 -15.53
N LEU A 84 -1.07 0.80 -14.70
CA LEU A 84 -1.69 -0.45 -15.16
C LEU A 84 -2.88 -0.16 -16.09
N SER A 85 -3.15 -1.07 -17.01
CA SER A 85 -4.35 -0.99 -17.84
C SER A 85 -5.63 -1.13 -16.99
N GLU A 86 -6.75 -0.60 -17.49
CA GLU A 86 -8.03 -0.71 -16.79
C GLU A 86 -8.44 -2.18 -16.57
N PHE A 87 -8.14 -3.06 -17.53
CA PHE A 87 -8.37 -4.50 -17.37
C PHE A 87 -7.60 -5.10 -16.19
N GLU A 88 -6.32 -4.75 -16.03
CA GLU A 88 -5.50 -5.23 -14.91
C GLU A 88 -5.99 -4.68 -13.58
N LYS A 89 -6.40 -3.40 -13.52
CA LYS A 89 -6.99 -2.79 -12.33
C LYS A 89 -8.30 -3.46 -11.95
N GLU A 90 -9.20 -3.67 -12.90
CA GLU A 90 -10.48 -4.37 -12.67
C GLU A 90 -10.26 -5.78 -12.12
N ILE A 91 -9.27 -6.52 -12.65
CA ILE A 91 -8.91 -7.83 -12.12
C ILE A 91 -8.45 -7.73 -10.67
N LEU A 92 -7.50 -6.83 -10.37
CA LEU A 92 -6.96 -6.68 -9.03
C LEU A 92 -8.05 -6.24 -8.02
N GLU A 93 -8.91 -5.30 -8.40
CA GLU A 93 -9.98 -4.79 -7.54
C GLU A 93 -11.13 -5.78 -7.34
N SER A 94 -11.29 -6.73 -8.27
CA SER A 94 -12.27 -7.81 -8.14
C SER A 94 -11.94 -8.81 -7.03
N ILE A 95 -10.67 -8.89 -6.58
CA ILE A 95 -10.20 -9.86 -5.59
C ILE A 95 -10.57 -9.40 -4.17
N PRO A 96 -11.50 -10.10 -3.48
CA PRO A 96 -11.93 -9.71 -2.14
C PRO A 96 -10.79 -9.72 -1.11
N SER A 97 -9.82 -10.65 -1.23
CA SER A 97 -8.67 -10.72 -0.33
C SER A 97 -7.77 -9.47 -0.34
N PHE A 98 -7.77 -8.67 -1.42
CA PHE A 98 -7.00 -7.42 -1.48
C PHE A 98 -7.67 -6.24 -0.77
N LYS A 99 -8.89 -6.43 -0.27
CA LYS A 99 -9.59 -5.42 0.56
C LYS A 99 -9.19 -5.49 2.04
N LYS A 100 -8.28 -6.38 2.40
CA LYS A 100 -7.73 -6.57 3.76
C LYS A 100 -6.22 -6.83 3.66
N PRO A 101 -5.45 -6.63 4.75
CA PRO A 101 -4.03 -7.01 4.75
C PRO A 101 -3.84 -8.45 4.26
N PHE A 102 -2.94 -8.63 3.30
CA PHE A 102 -2.68 -9.92 2.65
C PHE A 102 -1.17 -10.22 2.58
N ASP A 103 -0.83 -11.49 2.38
CA ASP A 103 0.56 -11.91 2.21
C ASP A 103 0.99 -11.69 0.75
N SER A 104 1.79 -10.65 0.52
CA SER A 104 2.27 -10.30 -0.82
C SER A 104 3.23 -11.33 -1.41
N LEU A 105 3.95 -12.10 -0.60
CA LEU A 105 4.82 -13.18 -1.08
C LEU A 105 3.98 -14.35 -1.58
N GLN A 106 2.92 -14.72 -0.86
CA GLN A 106 1.99 -15.76 -1.31
C GLN A 106 1.33 -15.39 -2.65
N VAL A 107 1.00 -14.11 -2.86
CA VAL A 107 0.45 -13.63 -4.14
C VAL A 107 1.48 -13.74 -5.27
N LEU A 108 2.73 -13.34 -5.00
CA LEU A 108 3.82 -13.44 -5.98
C LEU A 108 4.11 -14.88 -6.39
N ASP A 109 4.11 -15.82 -5.44
CA ASP A 109 4.30 -17.25 -5.72
C ASP A 109 3.21 -17.78 -6.66
N VAL A 110 1.96 -17.36 -6.47
CA VAL A 110 0.84 -17.73 -7.37
C VAL A 110 1.02 -17.17 -8.77
N ILE A 111 1.49 -15.92 -8.91
CA ILE A 111 1.72 -15.31 -10.22
C ILE A 111 2.93 -15.96 -10.92
N GLN A 112 4.02 -16.22 -10.19
CA GLN A 112 5.26 -16.77 -10.75
C GLN A 112 5.18 -18.25 -11.10
N SER A 113 4.43 -19.04 -10.33
CA SER A 113 4.27 -20.48 -10.58
C SER A 113 3.62 -20.81 -11.92
N PHE A 114 2.98 -19.84 -12.58
CA PHE A 114 2.38 -20.00 -13.90
C PHE A 114 3.17 -19.34 -15.03
N SER A 115 4.10 -18.44 -14.75
CA SER A 115 5.02 -17.90 -15.77
C SER A 115 6.14 -18.87 -16.16
N GLN A 116 6.33 -19.98 -15.43
CA GLN A 116 7.30 -21.04 -15.73
C GLN A 116 6.67 -22.30 -16.35
N ALA A 117 5.36 -22.28 -16.62
CA ALA A 117 4.63 -23.41 -17.19
C ALA A 117 4.30 -23.24 -18.69
N GLU A 118 4.76 -22.15 -19.32
CA GLU A 118 4.82 -21.91 -20.77
C GLU A 118 6.28 -21.95 -21.26
#